data_AF-A0A060BYE9-F1
#
_entry.id   AF-A0A060BYE9-F1
#
_cell.length_a   1.000
_cell.length_b   1.000
_cell.length_c   1.000
_cell.angle_alpha   90.00
_cell.angle_beta   90.00
_cell.angle_gamma   90.00
#
_symmetry.space_group_name_H-M   'P 1'
#
loop_
_entity.id
_entity.type
_entity.pdbx_description
1 polymer ?
#
loop_
_entity_poly.entity_id
_entity_poly.type
_entity_poly.pdbx_seq_one_letter_code
_entity_poly.pdbx_strand_id
1 'polypeptide(L)'
;DDYAMFMVLYERYQDARWFSVWDREIGDREPRALQDIMNRYGDQIEIRKVLQYFFERQWQELRSYVNGHGIKFIGDIPIFVAPDSVDTWSHIELFKTDEEGHYSAVSGVPPDCFSSTGQLWGNPVYDWDAIKADGYAWWIQRI
;
A
#
# COMPACT_ATOMS: atom_id res chain seq x y z
N ASP A 1 -3.20 -6.19 -9.71
CA ASP A 1 -4.49 -6.75 -9.30
C ASP A 1 -4.85 -6.43 -7.86
N ASP A 2 -3.93 -6.54 -6.89
CA ASP A 2 -4.22 -6.25 -5.47
C ASP A 2 -4.83 -4.88 -5.22
N TYR A 3 -4.30 -3.80 -5.82
CA TYR A 3 -4.88 -2.46 -5.65
C TYR A 3 -6.34 -2.40 -6.08
N ALA A 4 -6.68 -3.01 -7.22
CA ALA A 4 -8.04 -2.99 -7.74
C ALA A 4 -9.01 -3.74 -6.82
N MET A 5 -8.61 -4.89 -6.31
CA MET A 5 -9.39 -5.64 -5.33
C MET A 5 -9.52 -4.90 -4.01
N PHE A 6 -8.42 -4.36 -3.48
CA PHE A 6 -8.39 -3.55 -2.26
C PHE A 6 -9.36 -2.37 -2.35
N MET A 7 -9.37 -1.65 -3.49
CA MET A 7 -10.29 -0.53 -3.68
C MET A 7 -11.75 -0.92 -3.78
N VAL A 8 -12.06 -2.12 -4.28
CA VAL A 8 -13.44 -2.66 -4.26
C VAL A 8 -13.84 -3.03 -2.84
N LEU A 9 -12.95 -3.70 -2.09
CA LEU A 9 -13.18 -4.06 -0.69
C LEU A 9 -13.35 -2.82 0.20
N TYR A 10 -12.48 -1.82 0.04
CA TYR A 10 -12.58 -0.51 0.67
C TYR A 10 -13.96 0.11 0.46
N GLU A 11 -14.49 0.10 -0.77
CA GLU A 11 -15.85 0.59 -1.05
C GLU A 11 -16.95 -0.27 -0.43
N ARG A 12 -16.76 -1.59 -0.29
CA ARG A 12 -17.78 -2.43 0.34
C ARG A 12 -17.85 -2.23 1.85
N TYR A 13 -16.69 -2.21 2.49
CA TYR A 13 -16.59 -2.02 3.94
C TYR A 13 -16.73 -0.54 4.34
N GLN A 14 -16.62 0.40 3.39
CA GLN A 14 -16.57 1.84 3.63
C GLN A 14 -15.45 2.22 4.62
N ASP A 15 -14.37 1.43 4.64
CA ASP A 15 -13.26 1.53 5.58
C ASP A 15 -12.05 0.77 5.03
N ALA A 16 -10.85 1.31 5.20
CA ALA A 16 -9.61 0.73 4.69
C ALA A 16 -8.88 -0.15 5.72
N ARG A 17 -9.32 -0.17 6.98
CA ARG A 17 -8.68 -0.87 8.10
C ARG A 17 -8.93 -2.38 8.00
N TRP A 18 -8.27 -2.99 7.02
CA TRP A 18 -8.40 -4.40 6.64
C TRP A 18 -8.17 -5.38 7.78
N PHE A 19 -7.34 -5.03 8.76
CA PHE A 19 -7.03 -5.90 9.90
C PHE A 19 -8.08 -5.89 11.02
N SER A 20 -8.94 -4.85 11.10
CA SER A 20 -9.88 -4.67 12.22
C SER A 20 -11.34 -4.51 11.82
N VAL A 21 -11.60 -4.15 10.57
CA VAL A 21 -12.96 -3.90 10.07
C VAL A 21 -13.41 -4.95 9.07
N TRP A 22 -12.49 -5.51 8.27
CA TRP A 22 -12.86 -6.48 7.24
C TRP A 22 -13.06 -7.86 7.86
N ASP A 23 -13.79 -8.73 7.14
CA ASP A 23 -13.92 -10.12 7.55
C ASP A 23 -12.53 -10.77 7.57
N ARG A 24 -12.25 -11.57 8.61
CA ARG A 24 -10.92 -12.11 8.88
C ARG A 24 -10.33 -12.85 7.68
N GLU A 25 -11.12 -13.67 6.99
CA GLU A 25 -10.68 -14.41 5.81
C GLU A 25 -10.24 -13.49 4.64
N ILE A 26 -10.78 -12.27 4.57
CA ILE A 26 -10.38 -11.25 3.57
C ILE A 26 -9.16 -10.48 4.06
N GLY A 27 -9.13 -10.08 5.33
CA GLY A 27 -7.99 -9.41 5.97
C GLY A 27 -6.72 -10.27 5.90
N ASP A 28 -6.84 -11.56 6.24
CA ASP A 28 -5.78 -12.58 6.22
C ASP A 28 -5.53 -13.12 4.80
N ARG A 29 -6.25 -12.60 3.79
CA ARG A 29 -6.07 -12.93 2.36
C ARG A 29 -6.18 -14.41 2.05
N GLU A 30 -7.15 -15.10 2.65
CA GLU A 30 -7.40 -16.50 2.37
C GLU A 30 -7.73 -16.71 0.87
N PRO A 31 -7.02 -17.62 0.16
CA PRO A 31 -7.16 -17.73 -1.29
C PRO A 31 -8.59 -17.99 -1.79
N ARG A 32 -9.38 -18.76 -1.02
CA ARG A 32 -10.79 -19.03 -1.36
C ARG A 32 -11.65 -17.78 -1.26
N ALA A 33 -11.49 -17.02 -0.18
CA ALA A 33 -12.25 -15.80 0.03
C ALA A 33 -11.91 -14.74 -1.04
N LEU A 34 -10.63 -14.59 -1.39
CA LEU A 34 -10.20 -13.69 -2.47
C LEU A 34 -10.73 -14.13 -3.85
N GLN A 35 -10.78 -15.44 -4.12
CA GLN A 35 -11.37 -15.95 -5.36
C GLN A 35 -12.87 -15.67 -5.43
N ASP A 36 -13.59 -15.79 -4.32
CA ASP A 36 -15.02 -15.47 -4.25
C ASP A 36 -15.27 -13.98 -4.47
N ILE A 37 -14.42 -13.09 -3.92
CA ILE A 37 -14.44 -11.65 -4.23
C ILE A 37 -14.24 -11.41 -5.72
N MET A 38 -13.26 -12.09 -6.33
CA MET A 38 -12.98 -11.94 -7.77
C MET A 38 -14.15 -12.41 -8.63
N ASN A 39 -14.77 -13.54 -8.29
CA ASN A 39 -15.93 -14.08 -9.01
C ASN A 39 -17.15 -13.16 -8.88
N ARG A 40 -17.34 -12.55 -7.71
CA ARG A 40 -18.51 -11.75 -7.40
C ARG A 40 -18.40 -10.31 -7.89
N TYR A 41 -17.18 -9.77 -7.92
CA TYR A 41 -16.92 -8.35 -8.18
C TYR A 41 -15.91 -8.09 -9.30
N GLY A 42 -15.74 -9.06 -10.20
CA GLY A 42 -14.81 -8.97 -11.32
C GLY A 42 -14.98 -7.70 -12.16
N ASP A 43 -16.22 -7.34 -12.50
CA ASP A 43 -16.51 -6.12 -13.28
C ASP A 43 -16.05 -4.85 -12.55
N GLN A 44 -16.26 -4.74 -11.24
CA GLN A 44 -15.83 -3.59 -10.45
C GLN A 44 -14.30 -3.54 -10.33
N ILE A 45 -13.66 -4.70 -10.17
CA ILE A 45 -12.20 -4.82 -10.16
C ILE A 45 -11.63 -4.35 -11.51
N GLU A 46 -12.24 -4.78 -12.62
CA GLU A 46 -11.82 -4.34 -13.96
C GLU A 46 -12.03 -2.84 -14.17
N ILE A 47 -13.11 -2.24 -13.65
CA ILE A 47 -13.28 -0.78 -13.67
C ILE A 47 -12.11 -0.08 -12.96
N ARG A 48 -11.67 -0.57 -11.80
CA ARG A 48 -10.50 0.00 -11.10
C ARG A 48 -9.22 -0.10 -11.94
N LYS A 49 -9.02 -1.22 -12.64
CA LYS A 49 -7.88 -1.41 -13.54
C LYS A 49 -7.95 -0.47 -14.74
N VAL A 50 -9.13 -0.26 -15.33
CA VAL A 50 -9.35 0.69 -16.41
C VAL A 50 -9.05 2.13 -15.99
N LEU A 51 -9.44 2.52 -14.77
CA LEU A 51 -9.09 3.84 -14.23
C LEU A 51 -7.57 4.02 -14.10
N GLN A 52 -6.85 3.02 -13.58
CA GLN A 52 -5.38 3.04 -13.50
C GLN A 52 -4.74 3.07 -14.89
N TYR A 53 -5.29 2.35 -15.86
CA TYR A 53 -4.85 2.40 -17.26
C TYR A 53 -4.95 3.81 -17.84
N PHE A 54 -6.09 4.49 -17.66
CA PHE A 54 -6.24 5.85 -18.18
C PHE A 54 -5.34 6.85 -17.47
N PHE A 55 -5.14 6.73 -16.15
CA PHE A 55 -4.19 7.55 -15.41
C PHE A 55 -2.77 7.40 -15.98
N GLU A 56 -2.30 6.15 -16.12
CA GLU A 56 -0.96 5.87 -16.63
C GLU A 56 -0.78 6.39 -18.06
N ARG A 57 -1.79 6.22 -18.93
CA ARG A 57 -1.73 6.74 -20.30
C ARG A 57 -1.60 8.25 -20.35
N GLN A 58 -2.42 8.96 -19.59
CA GLN A 58 -2.39 10.42 -19.54
C GLN A 58 -1.07 10.93 -18.94
N TRP A 59 -0.58 10.26 -17.88
CA TRP A 59 0.68 10.59 -17.25
C TRP A 59 1.87 10.42 -18.20
N GLN A 60 1.93 9.32 -18.95
CA GLN A 60 3.01 9.07 -19.91
C GLN A 60 2.99 10.05 -21.10
N GLU A 61 1.81 10.45 -21.56
CA GLU A 61 1.68 11.48 -22.60
C GLU A 61 2.23 12.83 -22.12
N LEU A 62 1.83 13.26 -20.92
CA LEU A 62 2.33 14.49 -20.29
C LEU A 62 3.85 14.40 -20.07
N ARG A 63 4.34 13.29 -19.53
CA ARG A 63 5.77 13.07 -19.28
C ARG A 63 6.59 13.16 -20.56
N SER A 64 6.10 12.55 -21.64
CA SER A 64 6.74 12.58 -22.95
C SER A 64 6.79 14.00 -23.52
N TYR A 65 5.68 14.74 -23.44
CA TYR A 65 5.60 16.13 -23.87
C TYR A 65 6.60 17.02 -23.13
N VAL A 66 6.61 16.95 -21.79
CA VAL A 66 7.48 17.77 -20.93
C VAL A 66 8.96 17.43 -21.14
N ASN A 67 9.30 16.14 -21.21
CA ASN A 67 10.67 15.69 -21.49
C ASN A 67 11.14 16.15 -22.89
N GLY A 68 10.24 16.19 -23.88
CA GLY A 68 10.53 16.73 -25.22
C GLY A 68 10.93 18.21 -25.22
N HIS A 69 10.58 18.95 -24.17
CA HIS A 69 10.98 20.34 -23.96
C HIS A 69 12.22 20.47 -23.04
N GLY A 70 12.89 19.37 -22.71
CA GLY A 70 14.07 19.36 -21.84
C GLY A 70 13.75 19.59 -20.35
N ILE A 71 12.47 19.58 -19.97
CA ILE A 71 12.02 19.71 -18.58
C ILE A 71 11.97 18.32 -17.94
N LYS A 72 12.34 18.21 -16.67
CA LYS A 72 12.34 16.95 -15.91
C LYS A 72 11.35 17.00 -14.75
N PHE A 73 10.74 15.87 -14.46
CA PHE A 73 9.98 15.67 -13.23
C PHE A 73 10.87 15.21 -12.08
N ILE A 74 10.57 15.69 -10.88
CA ILE A 74 11.11 15.18 -9.62
C ILE A 74 9.92 14.55 -8.90
N GLY A 75 9.96 13.24 -8.71
CA GLY A 75 8.98 12.52 -7.90
C GLY A 75 9.30 12.61 -6.41
N ASP A 76 8.34 12.20 -5.59
CA ASP A 76 8.49 12.11 -4.14
C ASP A 76 7.92 10.76 -3.67
N ILE A 77 8.67 10.04 -2.86
CA ILE A 77 8.33 8.70 -2.37
C ILE A 77 8.44 8.73 -0.84
N PRO A 78 7.32 8.69 -0.11
CA PRO A 78 7.33 8.56 1.34
C PRO A 78 8.07 7.29 1.76
N ILE A 79 8.93 7.37 2.78
CA ILE A 79 9.66 6.19 3.23
C ILE A 79 8.72 5.09 3.74
N PHE A 80 7.69 5.44 4.52
CA PHE A 80 6.69 4.48 5.02
C PHE A 80 5.41 4.50 4.19
N VAL A 81 4.68 3.39 4.23
CA VAL A 81 3.31 3.26 3.68
C VAL A 81 2.27 3.41 4.80
N ALA A 82 1.01 3.66 4.44
CA ALA A 82 -0.07 3.79 5.42
C ALA A 82 -0.45 2.42 6.02
N PRO A 83 -0.87 2.35 7.30
CA PRO A 83 -1.26 1.09 7.97
C PRO A 83 -2.47 0.39 7.33
N ASP A 84 -3.29 1.15 6.63
CA ASP A 84 -4.54 0.79 5.96
C ASP A 84 -4.39 0.93 4.44
N SER A 85 -3.26 0.47 3.89
CA SER A 85 -2.98 0.46 2.45
C SER A 85 -2.96 -0.94 1.86
N VAL A 86 -3.11 -1.01 0.53
CA VAL A 86 -2.89 -2.25 -0.22
C VAL A 86 -1.52 -2.84 0.04
N ASP A 87 -0.47 -2.03 0.19
CA ASP A 87 0.90 -2.53 0.44
C ASP A 87 0.97 -3.33 1.74
N THR A 88 0.35 -2.80 2.80
CA THR A 88 0.32 -3.49 4.09
C THR A 88 -0.60 -4.70 4.10
N TRP A 89 -1.70 -4.64 3.35
CA TRP A 89 -2.62 -5.76 3.22
C TRP A 89 -1.99 -6.90 2.43
N SER A 90 -1.31 -6.61 1.31
CA SER A 90 -0.75 -7.64 0.43
C SER A 90 0.65 -8.12 0.80
N HIS A 91 1.37 -7.38 1.65
CA HIS A 91 2.75 -7.68 2.05
C HIS A 91 2.97 -7.50 3.55
N ILE A 92 2.05 -8.00 4.38
CA ILE A 92 2.12 -7.84 5.83
C ILE A 92 3.43 -8.40 6.42
N GLU A 93 4.02 -9.41 5.78
CA GLU A 93 5.30 -10.03 6.15
C GLU A 93 6.50 -9.08 6.07
N LEU A 94 6.38 -7.93 5.40
CA LEU A 94 7.44 -6.92 5.31
C LEU A 94 7.42 -5.93 6.47
N PHE A 95 6.45 -6.05 7.38
CA PHE A 95 6.24 -5.12 8.50
C PHE A 95 6.37 -5.84 9.83
N LYS A 96 6.76 -5.10 10.87
CA LYS A 96 6.83 -5.64 12.23
C LYS A 96 5.43 -5.81 12.80
N THR A 97 5.02 -7.06 12.97
CA THR A 97 3.76 -7.44 13.62
C THR A 97 4.00 -8.22 14.91
N ASP A 98 2.97 -8.36 15.74
CA ASP A 98 2.93 -9.28 16.88
C ASP A 98 2.34 -10.64 16.49
N GLU A 99 2.21 -11.56 17.46
CA GLU A 99 1.66 -12.91 17.23
C GLU A 99 0.19 -12.91 16.77
N GLU A 100 -0.54 -11.81 17.00
CA GLU A 100 -1.92 -11.63 16.58
C GLU A 100 -2.03 -10.94 15.20
N GLY A 101 -0.91 -10.50 14.63
CA GLY A 101 -0.84 -9.82 13.33
C GLY A 101 -0.99 -8.30 13.40
N HIS A 102 -1.03 -7.70 14.59
CA HIS A 102 -1.09 -6.25 14.76
C HIS A 102 0.31 -5.62 14.68
N TYR A 103 0.40 -4.37 14.24
CA TYR A 103 1.70 -3.68 14.18
C TYR A 103 2.33 -3.52 15.56
N SER A 104 3.48 -4.15 15.78
CA SER A 104 4.18 -4.14 17.06
C SER A 104 5.00 -2.86 17.28
N ALA A 105 5.26 -2.10 16.22
CA ALA A 105 5.90 -0.80 16.28
C ALA A 105 5.41 0.11 15.14
N VAL A 106 5.36 1.41 15.42
CA VAL A 106 4.95 2.44 14.47
C VAL A 106 5.99 3.55 14.35
N SER A 107 5.97 4.26 13.24
CA SER A 107 6.92 5.31 12.88
C SER A 107 6.69 6.59 13.67
N GLY A 108 7.77 7.35 13.81
CA GLY A 108 7.80 8.64 14.45
C GLY A 108 9.22 9.18 14.51
N VAL A 109 9.37 10.34 15.14
CA VAL A 109 10.66 10.95 15.45
C VAL A 109 10.73 11.31 16.93
N PRO A 110 11.90 11.16 17.58
CA PRO A 110 12.04 11.46 19.00
C PRO A 110 11.94 12.97 19.27
N PRO A 111 11.80 13.39 20.54
CA PRO A 111 11.97 14.78 20.94
C PRO A 111 13.30 15.40 20.48
N ASP A 112 13.26 16.68 20.14
CA ASP A 112 14.42 17.48 19.76
C ASP A 112 14.27 18.94 20.26
N CYS A 113 15.19 19.82 19.86
CA CYS A 113 15.16 21.24 20.26
C CYS A 113 13.97 22.03 19.69
N PHE A 114 13.24 21.48 18.72
CA PHE A 114 12.06 22.07 18.10
C PHE A 114 10.76 21.45 18.65
N SER A 115 10.76 20.19 19.08
CA SER A 115 9.62 19.49 19.67
C SER A 115 10.01 18.69 20.91
N SER A 116 9.52 19.13 22.08
CA SER A 116 9.75 18.43 23.36
C SER A 116 9.10 17.05 23.47
N THR A 117 8.13 16.74 22.60
CA THR A 117 7.40 15.45 22.60
C THR A 117 7.72 14.58 21.40
N GLY A 118 8.53 15.06 20.45
CA GLY A 118 8.74 14.39 19.17
C GLY A 118 7.48 14.39 18.32
N GLN A 119 7.34 13.38 17.46
CA GLN A 119 6.15 13.17 16.63
C GLN A 119 5.86 11.67 16.50
N LEU A 120 4.59 11.31 16.61
CA LEU A 120 4.10 9.96 16.32
C LEU A 120 3.35 10.01 15.00
N TRP A 121 3.89 9.37 13.96
CA TRP A 121 3.28 9.38 12.63
C TRP A 121 2.30 8.22 12.44
N GLY A 122 2.57 7.07 13.08
CA GLY A 122 1.62 5.95 13.13
C GLY A 122 1.71 4.98 11.95
N ASN A 123 2.65 5.14 11.02
CA ASN A 123 2.86 4.15 9.96
C ASN A 123 3.51 2.88 10.52
N PRO A 124 3.22 1.70 9.98
CA PRO A 124 3.92 0.50 10.36
C PRO A 124 5.40 0.60 9.99
N VAL A 125 6.27 0.10 10.87
CA VAL A 125 7.71 0.03 10.58
C VAL A 125 8.04 -1.28 9.87
N TYR A 126 8.98 -1.20 8.92
CA TYR A 126 9.45 -2.36 8.18
C TYR A 126 10.19 -3.36 9.07
N ASP A 127 10.00 -4.64 8.76
CA ASP A 127 10.95 -5.68 9.11
C ASP A 127 12.06 -5.71 8.04
N TRP A 128 13.14 -4.98 8.31
CA TRP A 128 14.28 -4.89 7.40
C TRP A 128 15.02 -6.21 7.23
N ASP A 129 14.96 -7.13 8.20
CA ASP A 129 15.58 -8.45 8.07
C ASP A 129 14.78 -9.30 7.08
N ALA A 130 13.44 -9.27 7.15
CA ALA A 130 12.56 -9.92 6.17
C ALA A 130 12.76 -9.33 4.76
N ILE A 131 12.74 -8.01 4.62
CA ILE A 131 12.98 -7.33 3.33
C ILE A 131 14.35 -7.71 2.75
N LYS A 132 15.40 -7.75 3.57
CA LYS A 132 16.75 -8.11 3.14
C LYS A 132 16.84 -9.57 2.71
N ALA A 133 16.11 -10.47 3.35
CA ALA A 133 16.12 -11.90 3.04
C ALA A 133 15.66 -12.19 1.61
N ASP A 134 14.70 -11.41 1.09
CA ASP A 134 14.23 -11.48 -0.30
C ASP A 134 14.97 -10.51 -1.25
N GLY A 135 16.17 -10.06 -0.85
CA GLY A 135 16.99 -9.20 -1.69
C GLY A 135 16.38 -7.83 -1.99
N TYR A 136 15.54 -7.31 -1.09
CA TYR A 136 14.86 -6.02 -1.21
C TYR A 136 13.86 -5.93 -2.38
N ALA A 137 13.30 -7.06 -2.84
CA ALA A 137 12.45 -7.12 -4.03
C ALA A 137 11.32 -6.07 -4.05
N TRP A 138 10.58 -5.93 -2.96
CA TRP A 138 9.48 -4.95 -2.86
C TRP A 138 9.96 -3.50 -3.05
N TRP A 139 11.10 -3.13 -2.44
CA TRP A 139 11.68 -1.80 -2.60
C TRP A 139 12.23 -1.58 -4.02
N ILE A 140 12.81 -2.60 -4.64
CA ILE A 140 13.29 -2.53 -6.03
C ILE A 140 12.11 -2.31 -6.98
N GLN A 141 10.98 -2.99 -6.77
CA GLN A 141 9.78 -2.79 -7.59
C GLN A 141 9.16 -1.39 -7.42
N ARG A 142 9.37 -0.74 -6.27
CA ARG A 142 8.84 0.59 -5.95
C ARG A 142 9.62 1.74 -6.61
N ILE A 143 10.83 1.49 -7.11
CA ILE A 143 11.75 2.50 -7.68
C ILE A 143 11.79 2.40 -9.20
#